data_AF-A0A959T114-F1
#
_entry.id   AF-A0A959T114-F1
#
_cell.length_a   1.000
_cell.length_b   1.000
_cell.length_c   1.000
_cell.angle_alpha   90.00
_cell.angle_beta   90.00
_cell.angle_gamma   90.00
#
_symmetry.space_group_name_H-M   'P 1'
#
loop_
_entity.id
_entity.type
_entity.pdbx_description
1 polymer ?
#
loop_
_entity_poly.entity_id
_entity_poly.type
_entity_poly.pdbx_seq_one_letter_code
_entity_poly.pdbx_strand_id
1 'polypeptide(L)' 'VERFRSHLDRINAMDDEGLRDLYKSILADGRFSEAGGGGLGMIDIARKSKSKLEYGFVPYDADNAFFSLNVNVGN' A
#
# COMPACT_ATOMS: atom_id res chain seq x y z
N VAL A 1 -4.13 -5.07 -12.12
CA VAL A 1 -4.91 -4.10 -11.32
C VAL A 1 -5.47 -4.73 -10.05
N GLU A 2 -6.30 -5.77 -10.15
CA GLU A 2 -7.02 -6.35 -9.00
C GLU A 2 -6.15 -6.76 -7.81
N ARG A 3 -5.03 -7.46 -8.04
CA ARG A 3 -4.11 -7.84 -6.95
C ARG A 3 -3.60 -6.63 -6.15
N PHE A 4 -3.30 -5.53 -6.82
CA PHE A 4 -2.79 -4.32 -6.16
C PHE A 4 -3.92 -3.53 -5.48
N ARG A 5 -5.11 -3.48 -6.09
CA ARG A 5 -6.32 -2.95 -5.46
C ARG A 5 -6.62 -3.65 -4.13
N SER A 6 -6.70 -4.99 -4.13
CA SER A 6 -6.95 -5.75 -2.91
C SER A 6 -5.88 -5.53 -1.83
N HIS A 7 -4.62 -5.29 -2.24
CA HIS A 7 -3.55 -4.95 -1.31
C HIS A 7 -3.78 -3.57 -0.65
N LEU A 8 -4.15 -2.55 -1.43
CA LEU A 8 -4.45 -1.21 -0.92
C LEU A 8 -5.72 -1.21 -0.06
N ASP A 9 -6.75 -1.96 -0.44
CA ASP A 9 -7.97 -2.12 0.36
C ASP A 9 -7.68 -2.75 1.73
N ARG A 10 -6.84 -3.78 1.76
CA ARG A 10 -6.39 -4.39 3.01
C ARG A 10 -5.65 -3.40 3.90
N ILE A 11 -4.81 -2.54 3.32
CA ILE A 11 -4.10 -1.49 4.06
C ILE A 11 -5.10 -0.47 4.63
N ASN A 12 -6.04 0.02 3.81
CA ASN A 12 -7.06 1.01 4.22
C ASN A 12 -8.07 0.50 5.25
N ALA A 13 -8.22 -0.81 5.39
CA ALA A 13 -9.09 -1.45 6.38
C ALA A 13 -8.43 -1.60 7.76
N MET A 14 -7.11 -1.44 7.86
CA MET A 14 -6.38 -1.53 9.13
C MET A 14 -6.36 -0.19 9.86
N ASP A 15 -6.28 -0.26 11.19
CA ASP A 15 -5.96 0.87 12.05
C ASP A 15 -4.44 1.01 12.25
N ASP A 16 -4.03 2.03 13.02
CA ASP A 16 -2.63 2.34 13.28
C ASP A 16 -1.85 1.18 13.91
N GLU A 17 -2.50 0.38 14.76
CA GLU A 17 -1.89 -0.78 15.42
C GLU A 17 -1.73 -1.93 14.42
N GLY A 18 -2.79 -2.27 13.69
CA GLY A 18 -2.76 -3.30 12.66
C GLY A 18 -1.73 -3.00 11.57
N LEU A 19 -1.62 -1.75 11.14
CA LEU A 19 -0.59 -1.33 10.19
C LEU A 19 0.84 -1.47 10.76
N ARG A 20 1.04 -1.12 12.04
CA ARG A 20 2.33 -1.29 12.72
C ARG A 20 2.73 -2.76 12.79
N ASP A 21 1.81 -3.64 13.14
CA ASP A 21 2.11 -5.06 13.29
C ASP A 21 2.30 -5.74 11.94
N LEU A 22 1.53 -5.37 10.93
CA LEU A 22 1.78 -5.80 9.55
C LEU A 22 3.19 -5.39 9.10
N TYR A 23 3.58 -4.14 9.33
CA TYR A 23 4.92 -3.65 8.99
C TYR A 23 6.04 -4.45 9.66
N LYS A 24 5.90 -4.74 10.96
CA LYS A 24 6.87 -5.58 11.71
C LYS A 24 6.92 -7.01 11.17
N SER A 25 5.76 -7.61 10.88
CA SER A 25 5.68 -8.99 10.40
C SER A 25 6.44 -9.17 9.08
N ILE A 26 6.29 -8.22 8.14
CA ILE A 26 6.97 -8.26 6.85
C ILE A 26 8.48 -8.06 7.01
N LEU A 27 8.92 -7.19 7.92
CA LEU A 27 10.34 -7.04 8.25
C LEU A 27 10.93 -8.34 8.85
N ALA A 28 10.17 -9.00 9.74
CA ALA A 28 10.60 -10.24 10.39
C ALA A 28 10.65 -11.42 9.41
N ASP A 29 9.74 -11.46 8.43
CA ASP A 29 9.69 -12.51 7.42
C ASP A 29 10.91 -12.51 6.49
N GLY A 30 11.68 -11.42 6.41
CA GLY A 30 12.96 -11.33 5.69
C GLY A 30 12.87 -11.59 4.18
N ARG A 31 11.65 -11.73 3.63
CA ARG A 31 11.40 -12.03 2.23
C ARG A 31 11.28 -10.75 1.43
N PHE A 32 12.30 -10.48 0.63
CA PHE A 32 12.26 -9.43 -0.39
C PHE A 32 11.44 -9.92 -1.59
N SER A 33 10.66 -9.02 -2.19
CA SER A 33 10.04 -9.29 -3.50
C SER A 33 11.11 -9.46 -4.58
N GLU A 34 10.75 -10.03 -5.73
CA GLU A 34 11.66 -10.17 -6.89
C GLU A 34 12.30 -8.83 -7.33
N ALA A 35 11.61 -7.71 -7.11
CA ALA A 35 12.11 -6.37 -7.40
C ALA A 35 13.09 -5.82 -6.32
N GLY A 36 13.48 -6.63 -5.32
CA GLY A 36 14.39 -6.26 -4.25
C GLY A 36 13.77 -5.45 -3.11
N GLY A 37 12.50 -5.03 -3.23
CA GLY A 37 11.78 -4.30 -2.18
C GLY A 37 11.04 -5.25 -1.23
N GLY A 38 10.94 -4.93 0.07
CA GLY A 38 10.18 -5.72 1.04
C GLY A 38 8.66 -5.60 0.96
N GLY A 39 8.09 -4.98 -0.10
CA GLY A 39 6.64 -4.74 -0.19
C GLY A 39 6.08 -3.75 0.85
N LEU A 40 6.96 -3.03 1.55
CA LEU A 40 6.62 -2.16 2.68
C LEU A 40 6.09 -0.78 2.28
N GLY A 41 6.32 -0.33 1.04
CA GLY A 41 6.13 1.07 0.65
C GLY A 41 4.73 1.60 0.94
N MET A 42 3.68 0.91 0.49
CA MET A 42 2.29 1.37 0.69
C MET A 42 1.88 1.33 2.16
N ILE A 43 2.36 0.34 2.92
CA ILE A 43 2.11 0.22 4.35
C ILE A 43 2.80 1.37 5.10
N ASP A 44 4.04 1.69 4.74
CA ASP A 44 4.81 2.78 5.35
C ASP A 44 4.19 4.14 5.06
N ILE A 45 3.69 4.36 3.84
CA ILE A 45 2.94 5.57 3.49
C ILE A 45 1.70 5.71 4.38
N ALA A 46 0.84 4.69 4.45
CA ALA A 46 -0.37 4.72 5.27
C ALA A 46 -0.07 4.96 6.76
N ARG A 47 0.99 4.31 7.30
CA ARG A 47 1.43 4.49 8.69
C ARG A 47 1.92 5.90 8.98
N LYS A 48 2.68 6.49 8.06
CA LYS A 48 3.29 7.81 8.24
C LYS A 48 2.28 8.93 8.04
N SER A 49 1.37 8.77 7.08
CA SER A 49 0.34 9.77 6.80
C SER A 49 -0.78 9.78 7.86
N LYS A 50 -0.98 8.66 8.57
CA LYS A 50 -2.10 8.46 9.52
C LYS A 50 -3.47 8.78 8.88
N SER A 51 -3.55 8.54 7.58
CA SER A 51 -4.72 8.83 6.75
C SER A 51 -4.94 7.67 5.79
N LYS A 52 -6.18 7.50 5.36
CA LYS A 52 -6.51 6.49 4.34
C LYS A 52 -5.87 6.88 3.01
N LEU A 53 -5.41 5.88 2.27
CA LEU A 53 -4.91 6.03 0.91
C LEU A 53 -6.10 6.25 -0.02
N GLU A 54 -6.19 7.42 -0.62
CA GLU A 54 -7.16 7.69 -1.69
C GLU A 54 -6.51 7.29 -3.01
N TYR A 55 -7.07 6.33 -3.72
CA TYR A 55 -6.44 5.81 -4.93
C TYR A 55 -7.45 5.41 -6.00
N GLY A 56 -6.98 5.38 -7.25
CA GLY A 56 -7.78 5.02 -8.40
C GLY A 56 -6.97 4.33 -9.50
N PHE A 57 -7.66 3.52 -10.30
CA PHE A 57 -7.12 2.91 -11.52
C PHE A 57 -8.03 3.29 -12.68
N VAL A 58 -7.47 3.95 -13.69
CA VAL A 58 -8.19 4.32 -14.91
C VAL A 58 -7.64 3.45 -16.05
N PRO A 59 -8.46 2.66 -16.76
CA PRO A 59 -8.00 1.90 -17.91
C PRO A 59 -7.33 2.83 -18.94
N TYR A 60 -6.15 2.46 -19.42
CA TYR A 60 -5.42 3.23 -20.43
C TYR A 60 -5.45 2.51 -21.79
N ASP A 61 -5.15 1.21 -21.79
CA ASP A 61 -5.27 0.32 -22.95
C ASP A 61 -5.63 -1.10 -22.51
N ALA A 62 -5.46 -2.10 -23.39
CA ALA A 62 -5.80 -3.50 -23.13
C ALA A 62 -5.01 -4.13 -21.97
N ASP A 63 -3.77 -3.68 -21.75
CA ASP A 63 -2.83 -4.30 -20.80
C ASP A 63 -2.45 -3.35 -19.65
N ASN A 64 -2.70 -2.05 -19.81
CA ASN A 64 -2.24 -0.99 -18.91
C ASN A 64 -3.38 -0.17 -18.29
N ALA A 65 -3.15 0.28 -17.06
CA ALA A 65 -4.00 1.24 -16.36
C ALA A 65 -3.16 2.36 -15.75
N PHE A 66 -3.68 3.58 -15.81
CA PHE A 66 -3.15 4.70 -15.08
C PHE A 66 -3.52 4.60 -13.60
N PHE A 67 -2.52 4.55 -12.73
CA PHE A 67 -2.68 4.53 -11.28
C PHE A 67 -2.49 5.93 -10.70
N SER A 68 -3.42 6.36 -9.85
CA SER A 68 -3.30 7.59 -9.08
C SER A 68 -3.41 7.29 -7.59
N LEU A 69 -2.56 7.94 -6.80
CA LEU A 69 -2.55 7.88 -5.34
C LEU A 69 -2.50 9.32 -4.80
N ASN A 70 -3.44 9.63 -3.93
CA ASN A 70 -3.48 10.84 -3.13
C ASN A 70 -3.31 10.49 -1.65
N VAL A 71 -2.44 11.21 -0.97
CA VAL A 71 -2.12 10.99 0.45
C VAL A 71 -2.15 12.32 1.15
N ASN A 72 -3.05 12.45 2.12
CA ASN A 72 -3.08 13.61 2.98
C ASN A 72 -2.12 13.38 4.15
N VAL A 73 -1.06 14.18 4.23
CA VAL A 73 -0.11 14.17 5.36
C VAL A 73 -0.45 15.34 6.25
N GLY A 74 -1.15 15.08 7.35
CA GLY A 74 -1.42 16.09 8.38
C GLY A 74 -0.16 16.44 9.18
N ASN A 75 -0.05 17.70 9.60
CA ASN A 75 0.99 18.18 10.51
C ASN A 75 0.74 17.78 11.95
#